data_AF-A0A374BK08-F1
#
_entry.id   AF-A0A374BK08-F1
#
_cell.length_a   1.000
_cell.length_b   1.000
_cell.length_c   1.000
_cell.angle_alpha   90.00
_cell.angle_beta   90.00
_cell.angle_gamma   90.00
#
_symmetry.space_group_name_H-M   'P 1'
#
loop_
_entity.id
_entity.type
_entity.pdbx_description
1 polymer ?
#
loop_
_entity_poly.entity_id
_entity_poly.type
_entity_poly.pdbx_seq_one_letter_code
_entity_poly.pdbx_strand_id
1 'polypeptide(L)'
;MAYRNGTYIAFDGQGKTDPTQSDLKYLGLLRSWDKNSNFDFHFIDSHKKTAAVLDSSLRKTLENRLMERMRNSKNMLLVLSGETNYNRGLLNFEIEKAVDLYELPLIIAYTDCSHVINYDDYSIRWPKVLVDRVNDGSANAIHIPFKKKAIIEALNRFSVNSTGSDILRGPDNVFSKEAYAQWGYYFS
;
A
#
# COMPACT_ATOMS: atom_id res chain seq x y z
N MET A 1 6.81 -24.63 4.51
CA MET A 1 6.05 -23.45 4.05
C MET A 1 6.97 -22.25 4.02
N ALA A 2 6.91 -21.41 2.98
CA ALA A 2 7.56 -20.10 3.03
C ALA A 2 6.84 -19.23 4.07
N TYR A 3 7.55 -18.77 5.09
CA TYR A 3 6.99 -17.87 6.09
C TYR A 3 6.72 -16.51 5.44
N ARG A 4 5.45 -16.09 5.41
CA ARG A 4 5.03 -14.79 4.91
C ARG A 4 5.32 -13.75 5.98
N ASN A 5 6.41 -13.01 5.82
CA ASN A 5 6.88 -12.04 6.83
C ASN A 5 7.07 -10.63 6.27
N GLY A 6 7.36 -10.48 4.98
CA GLY A 6 7.65 -9.18 4.38
C GLY A 6 6.39 -8.32 4.17
N THR A 7 6.57 -7.02 3.97
CA THR A 7 5.51 -6.12 3.50
C THR A 7 5.75 -5.77 2.04
N TYR A 8 4.75 -6.00 1.20
CA TYR A 8 4.80 -5.57 -0.19
C TYR A 8 4.43 -4.08 -0.30
N ILE A 9 5.34 -3.22 -0.75
CA ILE A 9 5.07 -1.77 -0.79
C ILE A 9 4.86 -1.31 -2.22
N ALA A 10 3.62 -0.97 -2.58
CA ALA A 10 3.27 -0.47 -3.90
C ALA A 10 3.02 1.04 -3.88
N PHE A 11 3.55 1.77 -4.86
CA PHE A 11 3.33 3.20 -5.03
C PHE A 11 3.48 3.62 -6.49
N ASP A 12 3.03 4.82 -6.80
CA ASP A 12 3.13 5.44 -8.12
C ASP A 12 4.38 6.33 -8.22
N GLY A 13 5.44 5.87 -8.91
CA GLY A 13 6.68 6.63 -9.03
C GLY A 13 6.60 7.92 -9.88
N GLN A 14 5.44 8.25 -10.46
CA GLN A 14 5.17 9.45 -11.29
C GLN A 14 6.16 9.72 -12.44
N GLY A 15 7.07 8.79 -12.76
CA GLY A 15 8.03 8.92 -13.86
C GLY A 15 9.10 10.00 -13.68
N LYS A 16 9.13 10.72 -12.56
CA LYS A 16 10.14 11.75 -12.31
C LYS A 16 11.39 11.09 -11.74
N THR A 17 12.51 11.29 -12.43
CA THR A 17 13.85 10.79 -12.06
C THR A 17 14.43 11.51 -10.86
N ASP A 18 13.90 12.70 -10.52
CA ASP A 18 14.25 13.44 -9.32
C ASP A 18 13.53 12.86 -8.09
N PRO A 19 14.27 12.28 -7.13
CA PRO A 19 13.70 11.67 -5.93
C PRO A 19 13.01 12.68 -4.98
N THR A 20 13.22 13.98 -5.18
CA THR A 20 12.54 15.04 -4.41
C THR A 20 11.20 15.48 -5.02
N GLN A 21 10.97 15.17 -6.29
CA GLN A 21 9.79 15.63 -7.04
C GLN A 21 8.74 14.54 -7.30
N SER A 22 8.97 13.29 -6.88
CA SER A 22 8.01 12.17 -6.97
C SER A 22 7.78 11.49 -5.62
N ASP A 23 6.87 10.52 -5.62
CA ASP A 23 6.60 9.62 -4.48
C ASP A 23 7.83 8.81 -4.03
N LEU A 24 8.96 8.90 -4.75
CA LEU A 24 10.27 8.43 -4.31
C LEU A 24 10.71 9.05 -2.97
N LYS A 25 10.23 10.23 -2.59
CA LYS A 25 10.47 10.79 -1.25
C LYS A 25 9.85 9.93 -0.15
N TYR A 26 8.66 9.37 -0.40
CA TYR A 26 7.98 8.46 0.53
C TYR A 26 8.72 7.12 0.61
N LEU A 27 9.28 6.64 -0.50
CA LEU A 27 10.17 5.50 -0.52
C LEU A 27 11.43 5.74 0.34
N GLY A 28 12.05 6.92 0.23
CA GLY A 28 13.20 7.30 1.06
C GLY A 28 12.88 7.33 2.56
N LEU A 29 11.70 7.86 2.91
CA LEU A 29 11.21 7.88 4.30
C LEU A 29 10.96 6.47 4.83
N LEU A 30 10.28 5.62 4.07
CA LEU A 30 10.03 4.23 4.48
C LEU A 30 11.33 3.45 4.65
N ARG A 31 12.31 3.61 3.76
CA ARG A 31 13.65 3.02 3.91
C ARG A 31 14.41 3.55 5.13
N SER A 32 14.24 4.82 5.46
CA SER A 32 14.82 5.40 6.68
C SER A 32 14.17 4.80 7.94
N TRP A 33 12.86 4.53 7.90
CA TRP A 33 12.17 3.85 9.00
C TRP A 33 12.57 2.37 9.08
N ASP A 34 12.68 1.69 7.94
CA ASP A 34 13.15 0.30 7.80
C ASP A 34 14.46 0.07 8.56
N LYS A 35 15.48 0.90 8.27
CA LYS A 35 16.79 0.85 8.94
C LYS A 35 16.74 1.02 10.46
N ASN A 36 15.66 1.62 10.97
CA ASN A 36 15.46 1.90 12.39
C ASN A 36 14.33 1.03 12.98
N SER A 37 13.87 0.00 12.26
CA SER A 37 12.75 -0.86 12.64
C SER A 37 13.08 -2.31 12.33
N ASN A 38 12.32 -3.25 12.90
CA ASN A 38 12.47 -4.68 12.60
C ASN A 38 11.51 -5.12 11.47
N PHE A 39 11.14 -4.22 10.56
CA PHE A 39 10.30 -4.58 9.41
C PHE A 39 11.15 -5.08 8.24
N ASP A 40 10.58 -5.98 7.44
CA ASP A 40 11.19 -6.46 6.20
C ASP A 40 10.38 -5.92 5.03
N PHE A 41 10.88 -4.86 4.39
CA PHE A 41 10.16 -4.12 3.36
C PHE A 41 10.59 -4.51 1.94
N HIS A 42 9.65 -5.08 1.19
CA HIS A 42 9.78 -5.36 -0.24
C HIS A 42 9.29 -4.15 -1.07
N PHE A 43 10.20 -3.21 -1.33
CA PHE A 43 9.90 -1.97 -2.04
C PHE A 43 9.72 -2.11 -3.55
N ILE A 44 8.67 -1.48 -4.07
CA ILE A 44 8.25 -1.63 -5.45
C ILE A 44 7.70 -0.31 -6.04
N ASP A 45 8.33 0.16 -7.12
CA ASP A 45 7.85 1.29 -7.93
C ASP A 45 7.09 0.78 -9.16
N SER A 46 5.79 1.07 -9.26
CA SER A 46 4.94 0.61 -10.37
C SER A 46 5.19 1.34 -11.70
N HIS A 47 5.71 2.57 -11.67
CA HIS A 47 5.96 3.36 -12.89
C HIS A 47 7.30 2.98 -13.53
N LYS A 48 8.36 2.82 -12.74
CA LYS A 48 9.67 2.35 -13.25
C LYS A 48 9.54 1.02 -13.98
N LYS A 49 8.63 0.19 -13.49
CA LYS A 49 8.24 -1.08 -14.10
C LYS A 49 7.46 -0.90 -15.40
N THR A 50 6.44 -0.04 -15.41
CA THR A 50 5.62 0.18 -16.62
C THR A 50 6.47 0.68 -17.78
N ALA A 51 7.42 1.59 -17.52
CA ALA A 51 8.36 2.09 -18.54
C ALA A 51 9.38 1.02 -19.02
N ALA A 52 9.73 0.05 -18.17
CA ALA A 52 10.67 -1.02 -18.50
C ALA A 52 10.07 -2.14 -19.36
N VAL A 53 8.75 -2.14 -19.59
CA VAL A 53 8.04 -3.21 -20.26
C VAL A 53 7.51 -2.73 -21.61
N LEU A 54 8.41 -2.69 -22.60
CA LEU A 54 8.05 -2.53 -24.02
C LEU A 54 8.00 -3.89 -24.76
N ASP A 55 8.47 -4.98 -24.13
CA ASP A 55 8.49 -6.35 -24.67
C ASP A 55 7.61 -7.28 -23.82
N SER A 56 6.80 -8.12 -24.48
CA SER A 56 5.91 -9.11 -23.87
C SER A 56 6.64 -10.18 -23.02
N SER A 57 7.87 -10.55 -23.38
CA SER A 57 8.68 -11.51 -22.64
C SER A 57 9.23 -10.94 -21.33
N LEU A 58 9.64 -9.66 -21.37
CA LEU A 58 10.06 -8.88 -20.20
C LEU A 58 8.88 -8.65 -19.25
N ARG A 59 7.66 -8.46 -19.81
CA ARG A 59 6.43 -8.33 -19.02
C ARG A 59 6.19 -9.55 -18.14
N LYS A 60 6.13 -10.74 -18.73
CA LYS A 60 5.84 -11.99 -18.01
C LYS A 60 6.90 -12.27 -16.94
N THR A 61 8.17 -12.03 -17.26
CA THR A 61 9.27 -12.18 -16.30
C THR A 61 9.13 -11.21 -15.13
N LEU A 62 8.73 -9.97 -15.41
CA LEU A 62 8.50 -8.97 -14.37
C LEU A 62 7.31 -9.38 -13.49
N GLU A 63 6.16 -9.71 -14.08
CA GLU A 63 4.95 -10.15 -13.37
C GLU A 63 5.25 -11.33 -12.44
N ASN A 64 5.98 -12.35 -12.91
CA ASN A 64 6.41 -13.48 -12.08
C ASN A 64 7.22 -13.04 -10.85
N ARG A 65 8.17 -12.11 -11.01
CA ARG A 65 8.94 -11.57 -9.87
C ARG A 65 8.06 -10.81 -8.89
N LEU A 66 7.01 -10.13 -9.36
CA LEU A 66 6.08 -9.41 -8.46
C LEU A 66 5.23 -10.40 -7.68
N MET A 67 4.74 -11.43 -8.35
CA MET A 67 4.00 -12.53 -7.76
C MET A 67 4.81 -13.24 -6.68
N GLU A 68 6.09 -13.55 -6.94
CA GLU A 68 6.99 -14.14 -5.93
C GLU A 68 7.15 -13.25 -4.69
N ARG A 69 7.28 -11.94 -4.88
CA ARG A 69 7.38 -10.98 -3.77
C ARG A 69 6.10 -10.91 -2.95
N MET A 70 4.94 -10.82 -3.61
CA MET A 70 3.63 -10.83 -2.93
C MET A 70 3.37 -12.15 -2.18
N ARG A 71 3.80 -13.28 -2.77
CA ARG A 71 3.69 -14.60 -2.15
C ARG A 71 4.44 -14.68 -0.81
N ASN A 72 5.57 -13.99 -0.69
CA ASN A 72 6.38 -13.94 0.53
C ASN A 72 6.00 -12.81 1.49
N SER A 73 5.02 -11.97 1.10
CA SER A 73 4.55 -10.87 1.92
C SER A 73 3.35 -11.27 2.79
N LYS A 74 3.24 -10.63 3.95
CA LYS A 74 2.14 -10.79 4.92
C LYS A 74 1.05 -9.73 4.79
N ASN A 75 1.35 -8.61 4.15
CA ASN A 75 0.44 -7.50 3.86
C ASN A 75 0.95 -6.69 2.67
N MET A 76 0.11 -5.79 2.16
CA MET A 76 0.48 -4.80 1.16
C MET A 76 0.31 -3.39 1.73
N LEU A 77 1.35 -2.56 1.65
CA LEU A 77 1.27 -1.13 1.90
C LEU A 77 1.16 -0.40 0.56
N LEU A 78 0.02 0.22 0.31
CA LEU A 78 -0.26 1.01 -0.87
C LEU A 78 -0.15 2.50 -0.51
N VAL A 79 0.76 3.22 -1.15
CA VAL A 79 0.92 4.68 -0.93
C VAL A 79 0.23 5.43 -2.06
N LEU A 80 -0.77 6.25 -1.70
CA LEU A 80 -1.58 7.03 -2.65
C LEU A 80 -1.39 8.53 -2.43
N SER A 81 -0.81 9.18 -3.44
CA SER A 81 -0.62 10.63 -3.49
C SER A 81 -1.76 11.34 -4.23
N GLY A 82 -1.86 12.67 -4.07
CA GLY A 82 -2.88 13.47 -4.78
C GLY A 82 -2.78 13.41 -6.32
N GLU A 83 -1.62 13.02 -6.85
CA GLU A 83 -1.36 12.85 -8.29
C GLU A 83 -1.54 11.39 -8.77
N THR A 84 -2.01 10.49 -7.91
CA THR A 84 -2.24 9.09 -8.29
C THR A 84 -3.42 9.00 -9.27
N ASN A 85 -3.14 8.60 -10.51
CA ASN A 85 -4.13 8.54 -11.59
C ASN A 85 -4.91 7.20 -11.56
N TYR A 86 -6.14 7.22 -12.08
CA TYR A 86 -7.07 6.10 -12.19
C TYR A 86 -6.54 4.95 -13.08
N ASN A 87 -5.79 5.28 -14.14
CA ASN A 87 -5.30 4.29 -15.12
C ASN A 87 -3.79 4.03 -14.96
N ARG A 88 -3.42 3.16 -14.01
CA ARG A 88 -2.01 2.85 -13.68
C ARG A 88 -1.69 1.40 -14.00
N GLY A 89 -1.00 1.22 -15.14
CA GLY A 89 -0.61 -0.05 -15.76
C GLY A 89 -0.46 -1.25 -14.81
N LEU A 90 0.74 -1.44 -14.23
CA LEU A 90 1.03 -2.59 -13.36
C LEU A 90 0.46 -2.48 -11.94
N LEU A 91 0.15 -1.27 -11.46
CA LEU A 91 -0.39 -1.09 -10.11
C LEU A 91 -1.77 -1.77 -9.97
N ASN A 92 -2.62 -1.65 -10.99
CA ASN A 92 -3.89 -2.38 -11.06
C ASN A 92 -3.68 -3.90 -10.97
N PHE A 93 -2.69 -4.43 -11.70
CA PHE A 93 -2.33 -5.86 -11.64
C PHE A 93 -1.83 -6.27 -10.24
N GLU A 94 -1.02 -5.44 -9.59
CA GLU A 94 -0.49 -5.71 -8.25
C GLU A 94 -1.61 -5.78 -7.21
N ILE A 95 -2.54 -4.81 -7.23
CA ILE A 95 -3.69 -4.77 -6.33
C ILE A 95 -4.59 -5.98 -6.58
N GLU A 96 -4.89 -6.29 -7.85
CA GLU A 96 -5.69 -7.46 -8.23
C GLU A 96 -5.08 -8.74 -7.65
N LYS A 97 -3.79 -8.99 -7.87
CA LYS A 97 -3.15 -10.22 -7.35
C LYS A 97 -3.04 -10.22 -5.83
N ALA A 98 -2.79 -9.07 -5.21
CA ALA A 98 -2.72 -8.97 -3.76
C ALA A 98 -4.05 -9.36 -3.10
N VAL A 99 -5.17 -8.85 -3.60
CA VAL A 99 -6.50 -9.15 -3.08
C VAL A 99 -6.95 -10.54 -3.49
N ASP A 100 -6.98 -10.82 -4.80
CA ASP A 100 -7.72 -11.97 -5.34
C ASP A 100 -6.97 -13.30 -5.23
N LEU A 101 -5.63 -13.26 -5.28
CA LEU A 101 -4.80 -14.47 -5.31
C LEU A 101 -4.07 -14.71 -3.98
N TYR A 102 -3.58 -13.64 -3.37
CA TYR A 102 -2.73 -13.72 -2.19
C TYR A 102 -3.45 -13.37 -0.88
N GLU A 103 -4.69 -12.89 -0.98
CA GLU A 103 -5.56 -12.50 0.14
C GLU A 103 -4.84 -11.59 1.14
N LEU A 104 -4.03 -10.68 0.61
CA LEU A 104 -3.23 -9.75 1.41
C LEU A 104 -4.14 -8.66 1.97
N PRO A 105 -4.09 -8.41 3.30
CA PRO A 105 -4.63 -7.19 3.86
C PRO A 105 -3.95 -5.96 3.24
N LEU A 106 -4.75 -4.96 2.86
CA LEU A 106 -4.28 -3.72 2.29
C LEU A 106 -4.16 -2.64 3.37
N ILE A 107 -3.00 -2.02 3.47
CA ILE A 107 -2.75 -0.83 4.27
C ILE A 107 -2.63 0.32 3.28
N ILE A 108 -3.64 1.17 3.20
CA ILE A 108 -3.73 2.25 2.21
C ILE A 108 -3.35 3.55 2.90
N ALA A 109 -2.17 4.07 2.56
CA ALA A 109 -1.58 5.26 3.15
C ALA A 109 -1.71 6.47 2.22
N TYR A 110 -2.48 7.47 2.65
CA TYR A 110 -2.69 8.70 1.89
C TYR A 110 -1.68 9.77 2.25
N THR A 111 -1.07 10.37 1.25
CA THR A 111 -0.16 11.50 1.47
C THR A 111 -0.95 12.79 1.66
N ASP A 112 -0.29 13.81 2.23
CA ASP A 112 -0.84 15.16 2.38
C ASP A 112 -2.15 15.21 3.21
N CYS A 113 -2.30 14.29 4.16
CA CYS A 113 -3.38 14.30 5.14
C CYS A 113 -2.86 14.04 6.56
N SER A 114 -3.58 14.58 7.55
CA SER A 114 -3.20 14.44 8.95
C SER A 114 -3.81 13.20 9.62
N HIS A 115 -5.02 12.82 9.20
CA HIS A 115 -5.84 11.73 9.69
C HIS A 115 -6.75 11.24 8.56
N VAL A 116 -7.35 10.06 8.73
CA VAL A 116 -8.38 9.53 7.83
C VAL A 116 -9.53 9.01 8.69
N ILE A 117 -10.70 9.63 8.55
CA ILE A 117 -11.93 9.24 9.28
C ILE A 117 -12.98 8.74 8.31
N ASN A 118 -13.13 9.44 7.19
CA ASN A 118 -13.92 8.96 6.08
C ASN A 118 -12.96 8.54 4.97
N TYR A 119 -12.92 7.25 4.66
CA TYR A 119 -12.00 6.72 3.67
C TYR A 119 -12.40 7.13 2.24
N ASP A 120 -13.70 7.30 1.99
CA ASP A 120 -14.27 7.69 0.69
C ASP A 120 -13.86 9.10 0.25
N ASP A 121 -13.46 9.98 1.17
CA ASP A 121 -12.94 11.33 0.86
C ASP A 121 -11.70 11.27 -0.07
N TYR A 122 -11.00 10.14 -0.07
CA TYR A 122 -9.80 9.91 -0.88
C TYR A 122 -10.04 9.02 -2.11
N SER A 123 -11.30 8.67 -2.40
CA SER A 123 -11.69 7.79 -3.51
C SER A 123 -11.18 8.25 -4.88
N ILE A 124 -11.04 9.57 -5.08
CA ILE A 124 -10.48 10.15 -6.30
C ILE A 124 -9.04 9.71 -6.60
N ARG A 125 -8.30 9.25 -5.58
CA ARG A 125 -6.90 8.79 -5.71
C ARG A 125 -6.80 7.29 -6.00
N TRP A 126 -7.92 6.57 -6.01
CA TRP A 126 -7.92 5.12 -6.10
C TRP A 126 -7.71 4.67 -7.55
N PRO A 127 -6.74 3.76 -7.79
CA PRO A 127 -6.67 3.06 -9.07
C PRO A 127 -7.96 2.28 -9.32
N LYS A 128 -8.31 2.05 -10.59
CA LYS A 128 -9.53 1.35 -10.99
C LYS A 128 -9.78 0.06 -10.19
N VAL A 129 -8.79 -0.81 -10.06
CA VAL A 129 -8.97 -2.09 -9.36
C VAL A 129 -9.25 -1.89 -7.88
N LEU A 130 -8.66 -0.86 -7.25
CA LEU A 130 -8.96 -0.56 -5.85
C LEU A 130 -10.41 -0.08 -5.69
N VAL A 131 -10.91 0.76 -6.61
CA VAL A 131 -12.32 1.17 -6.63
C VAL A 131 -13.23 -0.05 -6.71
N ASP A 132 -12.96 -0.96 -7.64
CA ASP A 132 -13.76 -2.18 -7.82
C ASP A 132 -13.77 -3.02 -6.53
N ARG A 133 -12.59 -3.28 -5.94
CA ARG A 133 -12.43 -4.15 -4.76
C ARG A 133 -12.92 -3.54 -3.45
N VAL A 134 -12.91 -2.22 -3.33
CA VAL A 134 -13.53 -1.52 -2.20
C VAL A 134 -15.04 -1.53 -2.35
N ASN A 135 -15.57 -1.24 -3.54
CA ASN A 135 -17.02 -1.17 -3.76
C ASN A 135 -17.70 -2.56 -3.67
N ASP A 136 -17.03 -3.62 -4.12
CA ASP A 136 -17.55 -4.99 -4.03
C ASP A 136 -17.31 -5.65 -2.65
N GLY A 137 -16.57 -4.98 -1.76
CA GLY A 137 -16.28 -5.44 -0.40
C GLY A 137 -15.26 -6.58 -0.29
N SER A 138 -14.60 -6.95 -1.39
CA SER A 138 -13.60 -8.03 -1.40
C SER A 138 -12.25 -7.62 -0.83
N ALA A 139 -11.92 -6.32 -0.83
CA ALA A 139 -10.71 -5.82 -0.21
C ALA A 139 -10.84 -5.80 1.32
N ASN A 140 -9.93 -6.49 2.02
CA ASN A 140 -9.71 -6.27 3.45
C ASN A 140 -8.69 -5.14 3.63
N ALA A 141 -9.18 -3.93 3.86
CA ALA A 141 -8.36 -2.73 3.81
C ALA A 141 -8.49 -1.85 5.05
N ILE A 142 -7.39 -1.17 5.40
CA ILE A 142 -7.37 -0.06 6.35
C ILE A 142 -6.81 1.19 5.71
N HIS A 143 -7.50 2.31 5.94
CA HIS A 143 -7.21 3.62 5.38
C HIS A 143 -6.55 4.51 6.44
N ILE A 144 -5.33 4.97 6.16
CA ILE A 144 -4.49 5.69 7.13
C ILE A 144 -3.77 6.89 6.49
N PRO A 145 -3.38 7.90 7.28
CA PRO A 145 -2.47 8.92 6.78
C PRO A 145 -1.05 8.35 6.60
N PHE A 146 -0.31 8.88 5.62
CA PHE A 146 1.11 8.57 5.43
C PHE A 146 1.95 9.20 6.56
N LYS A 147 1.92 8.57 7.74
CA LYS A 147 2.64 9.02 8.93
C LYS A 147 3.24 7.84 9.68
N LYS A 148 4.42 8.06 10.26
CA LYS A 148 5.24 7.02 10.87
C LYS A 148 4.48 6.15 11.87
N LYS A 149 3.80 6.75 12.87
CA LYS A 149 3.12 5.98 13.92
C LYS A 149 1.94 5.18 13.36
N ALA A 150 1.13 5.77 12.49
CA ALA A 150 0.00 5.09 11.85
C ALA A 150 0.45 3.92 10.98
N ILE A 151 1.50 4.10 10.17
CA ILE A 151 2.05 3.04 9.32
C ILE A 151 2.64 1.91 10.17
N ILE A 152 3.46 2.22 11.16
CA ILE A 152 4.06 1.20 12.05
C ILE A 152 2.98 0.41 12.79
N GLU A 153 1.97 1.09 13.32
CA GLU A 153 0.85 0.45 13.99
C GLU A 153 0.11 -0.51 13.04
N ALA A 154 -0.22 -0.04 11.83
CA ALA A 154 -0.92 -0.85 10.84
C ALA A 154 -0.10 -2.08 10.41
N LEU A 155 1.21 -1.92 10.21
CA LEU A 155 2.11 -3.02 9.80
C LEU A 155 2.30 -4.10 10.87
N ASN A 156 2.20 -3.70 12.15
CA ASN A 156 2.27 -4.63 13.27
C ASN A 156 0.97 -5.42 13.44
N ARG A 157 -0.17 -4.79 13.17
CA ARG A 157 -1.49 -5.36 13.42
C ARG A 157 -2.05 -6.12 12.25
N PHE A 158 -2.00 -5.57 11.03
CA PHE A 158 -2.76 -6.10 9.90
C PHE A 158 -1.89 -6.91 8.96
N SER A 159 -2.13 -8.23 8.95
CA SER A 159 -1.39 -9.21 8.16
C SER A 159 -2.23 -10.47 7.95
N VAL A 160 -1.80 -11.34 7.03
CA VAL A 160 -2.40 -12.68 6.82
C VAL A 160 -2.32 -13.57 8.05
N ASN A 161 -1.47 -13.25 9.03
CA ASN A 161 -1.30 -14.01 10.27
C ASN A 161 -2.05 -13.35 11.46
N SER A 162 -2.81 -12.29 11.22
CA SER A 162 -3.50 -11.55 12.27
C SER A 162 -4.62 -12.37 12.90
N THR A 163 -4.90 -12.11 14.18
CA THR A 163 -5.90 -12.84 14.96
C THR A 163 -6.78 -11.87 15.74
N GLY A 164 -7.98 -12.31 16.14
CA GLY A 164 -8.88 -11.50 16.97
C GLY A 164 -9.28 -10.18 16.31
N SER A 165 -9.07 -9.07 17.04
CA SER A 165 -9.43 -7.71 16.61
C SER A 165 -8.52 -7.12 15.53
N ASP A 166 -7.43 -7.80 15.19
CA ASP A 166 -6.47 -7.34 14.19
C ASP A 166 -6.73 -7.93 12.79
N ILE A 167 -7.82 -8.69 12.63
CA ILE A 167 -8.29 -9.14 11.32
C ILE A 167 -9.12 -8.02 10.70
N LEU A 168 -8.67 -7.48 9.58
CA LEU A 168 -9.47 -6.57 8.76
C LEU A 168 -10.63 -7.35 8.14
N ARG A 169 -11.84 -6.83 8.32
CA ARG A 169 -13.06 -7.38 7.73
C ARG A 169 -13.68 -6.28 6.87
N GLY A 170 -13.56 -6.43 5.57
CA GLY A 170 -14.06 -5.44 4.62
C GLY A 170 -13.11 -4.25 4.41
N PRO A 171 -13.54 -3.30 3.57
CA PRO A 171 -12.67 -2.25 3.06
C PRO A 171 -12.69 -0.96 3.88
N ASP A 172 -13.67 -0.77 4.76
CA ASP A 172 -14.02 0.51 5.39
C ASP A 172 -13.27 0.80 6.71
N ASN A 173 -12.19 0.07 7.00
CA ASN A 173 -11.49 0.21 8.27
C ASN A 173 -10.66 1.51 8.32
N VAL A 174 -10.77 2.22 9.44
CA VAL A 174 -9.96 3.39 9.78
C VAL A 174 -9.52 3.32 11.25
N PHE A 175 -8.43 3.97 11.60
CA PHE A 175 -8.10 4.17 13.02
C PHE A 175 -9.05 5.17 13.68
N SER A 176 -9.30 5.01 14.97
CA SER A 176 -10.18 5.89 15.73
C SER A 176 -9.57 7.29 15.93
N LYS A 177 -10.41 8.27 16.24
CA LYS A 177 -9.96 9.64 16.54
C LYS A 177 -9.04 9.68 17.75
N GLU A 178 -9.29 8.82 18.73
CA GLU A 178 -8.51 8.69 19.96
C GLU A 178 -7.11 8.16 19.64
N ALA A 179 -6.98 7.17 18.74
CA ALA A 179 -5.69 6.67 18.29
C ALA A 179 -4.88 7.79 17.60
N TYR A 180 -5.52 8.56 16.73
CA TYR A 180 -4.87 9.70 16.09
C TYR A 180 -4.44 10.78 17.10
N ALA A 181 -5.27 11.11 18.09
CA ALA A 181 -4.94 12.05 19.14
C ALA A 181 -3.73 11.59 19.98
N GLN A 182 -3.65 10.30 20.35
CA GLN A 182 -2.50 9.72 21.06
C GLN A 182 -1.20 9.82 20.26
N TRP A 183 -1.29 9.79 18.94
CA TRP A 183 -0.14 9.99 18.06
C TRP A 183 0.23 11.46 17.83
N GLY A 184 -0.59 12.40 18.31
CA GLY A 184 -0.47 13.84 18.08
C GLY A 184 -0.96 14.28 16.70
N TYR A 185 -1.88 13.51 16.10
CA TYR A 185 -2.46 13.79 14.78
C TYR A 185 -3.84 14.42 14.99
N TYR A 186 -3.86 15.74 15.12
CA TYR A 186 -5.07 16.48 15.43
C TYR A 186 -5.91 16.80 14.18
N PHE A 187 -7.21 16.91 14.40
CA PHE A 187 -8.20 17.39 13.43
C PHE A 187 -8.14 18.91 13.44
N SER A 188 -7.75 19.51 12.31
CA SER A 188 -7.78 20.97 12.11
C SER A 188 -9.18 21.43 11.73
#